data_AF-C8Z589-F1
#
_entry.id   AF-C8Z589-F1
#
_cell.length_a   1.000
_cell.length_b   1.000
_cell.length_c   1.000
_cell.angle_alpha   90.00
_cell.angle_beta   90.00
_cell.angle_gamma   90.00
#
_symmetry.space_group_name_H-M   'P 1'
#
loop_
_entity.id
_entity.type
_entity.pdbx_description
1 polymer ?
#
loop_
_entity_poly.entity_id
_entity_poly.type
_entity_poly.pdbx_seq_one_letter_code
_entity_poly.pdbx_strand_id
1 'polypeptide(L)'
;MKVPLGLWKVSRGNLWSTQKRVLTMSRCLNSDAGNEAKTVREGPAFSADLYMHPEKWKGLPPQRILELYWERMARLGSEYKPNKDELNALLTTSEYSNVPVNDIKKLYHRGEQGAIDIKGGNVNRDNSLRPFMFDELPSQAQELVAQHREQRFYNRLAAYELPLLAQYRQEYKRPSPESHPVTYRYTSYVGEEHPNSRKVVLSVKTKELGLEEKSLHKFRILARSRYDHTTDIFKMSSDKFEHASQNARYLHDILQRLLAESKDLTEDDFSDVPLDTRHTIAKSLRKKKRDYEFPEHWKRPEDAPKKKFDIVDQLLSTL
;
A
#
# COMPACT_ATOMS: atom_id res chain seq x y z
N MET A 1 24.42 -52.13 20.83
CA MET A 1 23.37 -51.67 21.77
C MET A 1 22.18 -51.17 20.96
N LYS A 2 21.02 -51.82 21.11
CA LYS A 2 19.69 -51.35 20.68
C LYS A 2 19.34 -50.10 21.51
N VAL A 3 18.62 -49.09 21.02
CA VAL A 3 17.15 -48.77 21.02
C VAL A 3 17.08 -47.21 20.86
N PRO A 4 15.96 -46.48 20.62
CA PRO A 4 14.68 -46.72 19.95
C PRO A 4 14.30 -45.70 18.83
N LEU A 5 13.33 -46.12 18.02
CA LEU A 5 12.44 -45.26 17.24
C LEU A 5 11.56 -44.40 18.17
N GLY A 6 11.70 -43.08 18.08
CA GLY A 6 10.83 -42.11 18.75
C GLY A 6 9.59 -41.79 17.90
N LEU A 7 8.42 -42.12 18.42
CA LEU A 7 7.13 -41.63 17.93
C LEU A 7 7.10 -40.10 17.97
N TRP A 8 6.81 -39.45 16.85
CA TRP A 8 6.35 -38.06 16.81
C TRP A 8 4.88 -38.02 16.38
N LYS A 9 4.01 -37.72 17.34
CA LYS A 9 2.62 -37.32 17.11
C LYS A 9 2.62 -35.97 16.42
N VAL A 10 2.18 -35.92 15.16
CA VAL A 10 1.83 -34.65 14.50
C VAL A 10 0.45 -34.23 14.98
N SER A 11 0.43 -33.16 15.77
CA SER A 11 -0.77 -32.41 16.16
C SER A 11 -1.37 -31.77 14.90
N ARG A 12 -2.69 -31.91 14.72
CA ARG A 12 -3.44 -31.25 13.65
C ARG A 12 -3.50 -29.74 13.95
N GLY A 13 -2.61 -28.99 13.33
CA GLY A 13 -2.71 -27.53 13.25
C GLY A 13 -3.73 -27.12 12.19
N ASN A 14 -4.73 -26.36 12.60
CA ASN A 14 -5.70 -25.70 11.73
C ASN A 14 -5.00 -24.83 10.69
N LEU A 15 -5.11 -25.18 9.40
CA LEU A 15 -4.84 -24.24 8.32
C LEU A 15 -6.04 -23.30 8.18
N TRP A 16 -5.87 -22.06 8.62
CA TRP A 16 -6.77 -20.98 8.24
C TRP A 16 -6.53 -20.69 6.76
N SER A 17 -7.53 -20.96 5.92
CA SER A 17 -7.52 -20.52 4.52
C SER A 17 -7.65 -19.00 4.50
N THR A 18 -6.59 -18.31 4.09
CA THR A 18 -6.63 -16.90 3.75
C THR A 18 -7.53 -16.70 2.53
N GLN A 19 -8.80 -16.38 2.76
CA GLN A 19 -9.72 -15.93 1.72
C GLN A 19 -9.24 -14.57 1.20
N LYS A 20 -8.58 -14.56 0.04
CA LYS A 20 -8.39 -13.34 -0.74
C LYS A 20 -9.77 -12.85 -1.18
N ARG A 21 -10.23 -11.78 -0.53
CA ARG A 21 -11.46 -11.05 -0.85
C ARG A 21 -11.29 -10.41 -2.23
N VAL A 22 -11.88 -10.99 -3.27
CA VAL A 22 -12.00 -10.34 -4.58
C VAL A 22 -13.08 -9.26 -4.42
N LEU A 23 -12.63 -8.02 -4.21
CA LEU A 23 -13.47 -6.83 -4.26
C LEU A 23 -13.72 -6.49 -5.73
N THR A 24 -14.87 -6.89 -6.26
CA THR A 24 -15.37 -6.36 -7.53
C THR A 24 -15.84 -4.94 -7.28
N MET A 25 -15.01 -3.94 -7.58
CA MET A 25 -15.41 -2.54 -7.58
C MET A 25 -16.17 -2.25 -8.88
N SER A 26 -17.50 -2.21 -8.83
CA SER A 26 -18.29 -1.55 -9.87
C SER A 26 -18.17 -0.03 -9.68
N ARG A 27 -17.38 0.63 -10.54
CA ARG A 27 -17.35 2.10 -10.62
C ARG A 27 -18.57 2.58 -11.43
N CYS A 28 -19.49 3.27 -10.78
CA CYS A 28 -20.43 4.16 -11.47
C CYS A 28 -19.70 5.47 -11.77
N LEU A 29 -19.34 5.68 -13.04
CA LEU A 29 -18.83 6.96 -13.54
C LEU A 29 -20.02 7.77 -14.04
N ASN A 30 -20.42 8.82 -13.33
CA ASN A 30 -21.22 9.89 -13.90
C ASN A 30 -20.26 10.87 -14.59
N SER A 31 -20.32 10.95 -15.90
CA SER A 31 -19.74 12.04 -16.68
C SER A 31 -20.80 12.56 -17.64
N ASP A 32 -21.38 13.71 -17.31
CA ASP A 32 -22.17 14.51 -18.24
C ASP A 32 -21.24 15.09 -19.31
N ALA A 33 -21.30 14.53 -20.51
CA ALA A 33 -20.77 15.15 -21.71
C ALA A 33 -21.60 14.68 -22.91
N GLY A 34 -22.39 15.60 -23.46
CA GLY A 34 -23.23 15.35 -24.63
C GLY A 34 -22.41 14.94 -25.84
N ASN A 35 -22.71 13.76 -26.38
CA ASN A 35 -22.50 13.43 -27.77
C ASN A 35 -23.42 12.27 -28.13
N GLU A 36 -24.15 12.42 -29.25
CA GLU A 36 -25.08 11.44 -29.80
C GLU A 36 -24.35 10.16 -30.23
N ALA A 37 -24.14 9.25 -29.28
CA ALA A 37 -23.77 7.88 -29.55
C ALA A 37 -25.04 7.03 -29.54
N LYS A 38 -25.27 6.28 -30.63
CA LYS A 38 -26.34 5.28 -30.73
C LYS A 38 -26.40 4.47 -29.45
N THR A 39 -27.50 4.62 -28.71
CA THR A 39 -27.80 3.87 -27.50
C THR A 39 -27.88 2.39 -27.84
N VAL A 40 -26.77 1.67 -27.63
CA VAL A 40 -26.82 0.25 -27.39
C VAL A 40 -27.66 0.12 -26.13
N ARG A 41 -28.87 -0.44 -26.25
CA ARG A 41 -29.75 -0.71 -25.11
C ARG A 41 -28.99 -1.64 -24.18
N GLU A 42 -28.36 -1.10 -23.15
CA GLU A 42 -27.94 -1.88 -22.00
C GLU A 42 -29.22 -2.57 -21.48
N GLY A 43 -29.19 -3.90 -21.45
CA GLY A 43 -30.29 -4.68 -20.88
C GLY A 43 -30.59 -4.22 -19.45
N PRO A 44 -31.79 -4.48 -18.92
CA PRO A 44 -32.18 -3.99 -17.60
C PRO A 44 -31.11 -4.36 -16.57
N ALA A 45 -30.55 -3.34 -15.90
CA ALA A 45 -29.56 -3.54 -14.85
C ALA A 45 -30.20 -4.38 -13.73
N PHE A 46 -29.87 -5.67 -13.71
CA PHE A 46 -30.38 -6.58 -12.70
C PHE A 46 -29.77 -6.23 -11.35
N SER A 47 -30.60 -6.15 -10.30
CA SER A 47 -30.14 -5.89 -8.95
C SER A 47 -29.14 -6.95 -8.48
N ALA A 48 -28.05 -6.55 -7.82
CA ALA A 48 -27.05 -7.50 -7.30
C ALA A 48 -27.63 -8.55 -6.32
N ASP A 49 -28.74 -8.23 -5.66
CA ASP A 49 -29.45 -9.10 -4.71
C ASP A 49 -30.48 -10.03 -5.39
N LEU A 50 -30.43 -10.17 -6.71
CA LEU A 50 -31.42 -10.97 -7.44
C LEU A 50 -31.42 -12.44 -7.00
N TYR A 51 -30.27 -13.00 -6.60
CA TYR A 51 -30.16 -14.39 -6.14
C TYR A 51 -30.95 -14.68 -4.83
N MET A 52 -31.35 -13.65 -4.09
CA MET A 52 -32.11 -13.81 -2.86
C MET A 52 -33.60 -14.05 -3.13
N HIS A 53 -34.11 -13.57 -4.27
CA HIS A 53 -35.52 -13.58 -4.65
C HIS A 53 -35.80 -14.49 -5.85
N PRO A 54 -35.89 -15.82 -5.66
CA PRO A 54 -36.13 -16.78 -6.74
C PRO A 54 -37.45 -16.60 -7.48
N GLU A 55 -38.43 -15.96 -6.85
CA GLU A 55 -39.71 -15.56 -7.45
C GLU A 55 -39.56 -14.68 -8.70
N LYS A 56 -38.46 -13.91 -8.78
CA LYS A 56 -38.19 -12.95 -9.86
C LYS A 56 -37.43 -13.55 -11.03
N TRP A 57 -37.02 -14.81 -10.97
CA TRP A 57 -36.16 -15.42 -12.00
C TRP A 57 -36.93 -15.92 -13.23
N LYS A 58 -38.25 -15.77 -13.23
CA LYS A 58 -39.09 -16.12 -14.38
C LYS A 58 -38.84 -15.20 -15.57
N GLY A 59 -38.74 -15.77 -16.77
CA GLY A 59 -38.54 -15.03 -18.03
C GLY A 59 -37.10 -14.62 -18.33
N LEU A 60 -36.13 -15.05 -17.51
CA LEU A 60 -34.69 -14.87 -17.79
C LEU A 60 -34.17 -15.96 -18.74
N PRO A 61 -33.07 -15.70 -19.48
CA PRO A 61 -32.46 -16.72 -20.31
C PRO A 61 -31.94 -17.89 -19.45
N PRO A 62 -31.97 -19.14 -19.95
CA PRO A 62 -31.62 -20.32 -19.17
C PRO A 62 -30.26 -20.24 -18.46
N GLN A 63 -29.20 -19.82 -19.16
CA GLN A 63 -27.86 -19.66 -18.60
C GLN A 63 -27.83 -18.71 -17.39
N ARG A 64 -28.61 -17.62 -17.42
CA ARG A 64 -28.65 -16.65 -16.32
C ARG A 64 -29.37 -17.22 -15.09
N ILE A 65 -30.40 -18.03 -15.29
CA ILE A 65 -31.08 -18.74 -14.20
C ILE A 65 -30.10 -19.72 -13.52
N LEU A 66 -29.26 -20.43 -14.29
CA LEU A 66 -28.21 -21.30 -13.75
C LEU A 66 -27.18 -20.51 -12.95
N GLU A 67 -26.73 -19.36 -13.46
CA GLU A 67 -25.82 -18.47 -12.73
C GLU A 67 -26.42 -18.00 -11.40
N LEU A 68 -27.68 -17.56 -11.39
CA LEU A 68 -28.37 -17.13 -10.17
C LEU A 68 -28.55 -18.28 -9.17
N TYR A 69 -28.85 -19.48 -9.66
CA TYR A 69 -28.90 -20.69 -8.86
C TYR A 69 -27.54 -21.00 -8.21
N TRP A 70 -26.46 -20.98 -8.99
CA TRP A 70 -25.11 -21.19 -8.47
C TRP A 70 -24.67 -20.08 -7.51
N GLU A 71 -24.97 -18.81 -7.82
CA GLU A 71 -24.76 -17.67 -6.93
C GLU A 71 -25.49 -17.87 -5.60
N ARG A 72 -26.77 -18.26 -5.63
CA ARG A 72 -27.58 -18.51 -4.43
C ARG A 72 -27.03 -19.68 -3.60
N MET A 73 -26.68 -20.79 -4.23
CA MET A 73 -26.05 -21.93 -3.54
C MET A 73 -24.72 -21.52 -2.91
N ALA A 74 -23.88 -20.76 -3.61
CA ALA A 74 -22.59 -20.31 -3.11
C ALA A 74 -22.73 -19.32 -1.95
N ARG A 75 -23.72 -18.43 -1.99
CA ARG A 75 -23.95 -17.41 -0.95
C ARG A 75 -24.56 -17.99 0.31
N LEU A 76 -25.55 -18.89 0.18
CA LEU A 76 -26.28 -19.44 1.32
C LEU A 76 -25.62 -20.71 1.89
N GLY A 77 -24.86 -21.47 1.09
CA GLY A 77 -24.11 -22.64 1.55
C GLY A 77 -24.97 -23.60 2.38
N SER A 78 -24.64 -23.75 3.67
CA SER A 78 -25.37 -24.60 4.63
C SER A 78 -26.79 -24.11 4.95
N GLU A 79 -27.06 -22.82 4.80
CA GLU A 79 -28.38 -22.22 5.03
C GLU A 79 -29.29 -22.28 3.80
N TYR A 80 -28.81 -22.91 2.72
CA TYR A 80 -29.58 -23.08 1.51
C TYR A 80 -30.87 -23.87 1.78
N LYS A 81 -32.00 -23.26 1.41
CA LYS A 81 -33.33 -23.88 1.50
C LYS A 81 -33.97 -23.89 0.11
N PRO A 82 -34.42 -25.07 -0.37
CA PRO A 82 -35.10 -25.18 -1.64
C PRO A 82 -36.32 -24.27 -1.73
N ASN A 83 -36.45 -23.55 -2.85
CA ASN A 83 -37.64 -22.78 -3.19
C ASN A 83 -38.38 -23.42 -4.39
N LYS A 84 -39.70 -23.18 -4.49
CA LYS A 84 -40.54 -23.70 -5.57
C LYS A 84 -40.35 -22.92 -6.86
N ASP A 85 -40.24 -21.60 -6.78
CA ASP A 85 -40.08 -20.74 -7.96
C ASP A 85 -38.71 -20.94 -8.60
N GLU A 86 -37.69 -21.17 -7.77
CA GLU A 86 -36.36 -21.61 -8.18
C GLU A 86 -36.40 -22.93 -8.95
N LEU A 87 -37.10 -23.93 -8.41
CA LEU A 87 -37.25 -25.21 -9.10
C LEU A 87 -37.95 -25.04 -10.45
N ASN A 88 -39.04 -24.29 -10.50
CA ASN A 88 -39.76 -24.01 -11.75
C ASN A 88 -38.88 -23.29 -12.79
N ALA A 89 -38.06 -22.34 -12.33
CA ALA A 89 -37.08 -21.67 -13.18
C ALA A 89 -36.06 -22.66 -13.74
N LEU A 90 -35.54 -23.59 -12.91
CA LEU A 90 -34.63 -24.65 -13.35
C LEU A 90 -35.29 -25.63 -14.32
N LEU A 91 -36.57 -26.00 -14.12
CA LEU A 91 -37.29 -26.85 -15.08
C LEU A 91 -37.39 -26.18 -16.45
N THR A 92 -37.59 -24.86 -16.48
CA THR A 92 -37.62 -24.07 -17.72
C THR A 92 -36.26 -24.09 -18.45
N THR A 93 -35.16 -24.32 -17.72
CA THR A 93 -33.80 -24.42 -18.30
C THR A 93 -33.42 -25.81 -18.83
N SER A 94 -34.28 -26.82 -18.68
CA SER A 94 -33.98 -28.22 -19.03
C SER A 94 -33.63 -28.43 -20.52
N GLU A 95 -34.26 -27.66 -21.42
CA GLU A 95 -33.99 -27.70 -22.86
C GLU A 95 -32.57 -27.22 -23.22
N TYR A 96 -31.96 -26.38 -22.38
CA TYR A 96 -30.66 -25.78 -22.67
C TYR A 96 -29.49 -26.77 -22.47
N SER A 97 -29.53 -27.58 -21.42
CA SER A 97 -28.46 -28.52 -21.06
C SER A 97 -28.73 -29.97 -21.45
N ASN A 98 -29.82 -30.23 -22.19
CA ASN A 98 -30.28 -31.57 -22.59
C ASN A 98 -30.48 -32.53 -21.40
N VAL A 99 -30.99 -32.02 -20.28
CA VAL A 99 -31.29 -32.83 -19.09
C VAL A 99 -32.80 -33.03 -18.97
N PRO A 100 -33.30 -34.28 -18.90
CA PRO A 100 -34.73 -34.53 -18.74
C PRO A 100 -35.32 -33.84 -17.51
N VAL A 101 -36.56 -33.35 -17.64
CA VAL A 101 -37.29 -32.61 -16.59
C VAL A 101 -37.36 -33.38 -15.26
N ASN A 102 -37.48 -34.71 -15.32
CA ASN A 102 -37.53 -35.55 -14.12
C ASN A 102 -36.16 -35.65 -13.41
N ASP A 103 -35.06 -35.62 -14.18
CA ASP A 103 -33.70 -35.73 -13.64
C ASP A 103 -33.21 -34.42 -13.05
N ILE A 104 -33.54 -33.27 -13.64
CA ILE A 104 -33.23 -31.96 -13.02
C ILE A 104 -33.94 -31.79 -11.67
N LYS A 105 -35.20 -32.23 -11.55
CA LYS A 105 -35.93 -32.22 -10.27
C LYS A 105 -35.27 -33.14 -9.23
N LYS A 106 -34.82 -34.31 -9.66
CA LYS A 106 -34.14 -35.30 -8.82
C LYS A 106 -32.78 -34.79 -8.34
N LEU A 107 -32.02 -34.10 -9.19
CA LEU A 107 -30.75 -33.45 -8.87
C LEU A 107 -30.94 -32.30 -7.86
N TYR A 108 -31.95 -31.46 -8.09
CA TYR A 108 -32.25 -30.33 -7.22
C TYR A 108 -32.53 -30.73 -5.76
N HIS A 109 -33.27 -31.81 -5.55
CA HIS A 109 -33.65 -32.25 -4.20
C HIS A 109 -32.57 -33.09 -3.49
N ARG A 110 -31.74 -33.84 -4.22
CA ARG A 110 -30.84 -34.85 -3.66
C ARG A 110 -29.35 -34.58 -3.91
N GLY A 111 -29.01 -33.48 -4.57
CA GLY A 111 -27.62 -33.08 -4.83
C GLY A 111 -26.81 -34.19 -5.51
N GLU A 112 -25.64 -34.48 -4.94
CA GLU A 112 -24.70 -35.48 -5.47
C GLU A 112 -25.26 -36.90 -5.41
N GLN A 113 -25.96 -37.31 -4.34
CA GLN A 113 -26.62 -38.61 -4.27
C GLN A 113 -27.66 -38.77 -5.39
N GLY A 114 -28.34 -37.68 -5.75
CA GLY A 114 -29.22 -37.64 -6.90
C GLY A 114 -28.52 -37.96 -8.21
N ALA A 115 -27.30 -37.45 -8.40
CA ALA A 115 -26.48 -37.68 -9.58
C ALA A 115 -25.92 -39.11 -9.64
N ILE A 116 -25.53 -39.68 -8.50
CA ILE A 116 -25.06 -41.07 -8.41
C ILE A 116 -26.14 -42.06 -8.86
N ASP A 117 -27.39 -41.85 -8.43
CA ASP A 117 -28.52 -42.71 -8.83
C ASP A 117 -28.83 -42.62 -10.32
N ILE A 118 -28.72 -41.42 -10.93
CA ILE A 118 -28.92 -41.23 -12.38
C ILE A 118 -27.84 -41.99 -13.17
N LYS A 119 -26.60 -42.01 -12.67
CA LYS A 119 -25.49 -42.79 -13.26
C LYS A 119 -25.59 -44.31 -12.98
N GLY A 120 -26.58 -44.76 -12.20
CA GLY A 120 -26.76 -46.16 -11.85
C GLY A 120 -25.73 -46.69 -10.84
N GLY A 121 -25.12 -45.83 -10.02
CA GLY A 121 -24.22 -46.24 -8.94
C GLY A 121 -22.86 -46.80 -9.38
N ASN A 122 -22.52 -46.72 -10.66
CA ASN A 122 -21.25 -47.25 -11.16
C ASN A 122 -20.08 -46.33 -10.79
N VAL A 123 -19.00 -46.90 -10.24
CA VAL A 123 -17.79 -46.16 -9.89
C VAL A 123 -17.04 -45.83 -11.18
N ASN A 124 -16.70 -44.54 -11.38
CA ASN A 124 -15.88 -44.15 -12.52
C ASN A 124 -14.47 -44.78 -12.40
N ARG A 125 -13.85 -45.13 -13.54
CA ARG A 125 -12.45 -45.60 -13.55
C ARG A 125 -11.50 -44.52 -13.04
N ASP A 126 -10.46 -44.94 -12.32
CA ASP A 126 -9.39 -44.06 -11.89
C ASP A 126 -8.62 -43.52 -13.11
N ASN A 127 -8.47 -42.19 -13.18
CA ASN A 127 -7.83 -41.48 -14.29
C ASN A 127 -6.72 -40.53 -13.82
N SER A 128 -6.23 -40.68 -12.59
CA SER A 128 -5.18 -39.83 -11.99
C SER A 128 -3.85 -39.89 -12.76
N LEU A 129 -3.49 -41.07 -13.29
CA LEU A 129 -2.28 -41.30 -14.09
C LEU A 129 -2.61 -41.50 -15.58
N ARG A 130 -3.67 -40.84 -16.08
CA ARG A 130 -3.92 -40.81 -17.54
C ARG A 130 -2.72 -40.18 -18.26
N PRO A 131 -2.44 -40.57 -19.52
CA PRO A 131 -1.32 -39.97 -20.27
C PRO A 131 -1.50 -38.46 -20.41
N PHE A 132 -0.38 -37.73 -20.42
CA PHE A 132 -0.38 -36.28 -20.55
C PHE A 132 -0.90 -35.87 -21.93
N MET A 133 -1.92 -35.01 -21.95
CA MET A 133 -2.61 -34.57 -23.16
C MET A 133 -2.13 -33.21 -23.68
N PHE A 134 -1.10 -32.62 -23.04
CA PHE A 134 -0.55 -31.30 -23.39
C PHE A 134 -1.58 -30.14 -23.30
N ASP A 135 -2.55 -30.27 -22.39
CA ASP A 135 -3.70 -29.35 -22.20
C ASP A 135 -3.60 -28.47 -20.94
N GLU A 136 -2.61 -28.71 -20.08
CA GLU A 136 -2.41 -27.94 -18.85
C GLU A 136 -0.92 -27.66 -18.58
N LEU A 137 -0.63 -26.46 -18.05
CA LEU A 137 0.73 -26.04 -17.74
C LEU A 137 1.19 -26.61 -16.39
N PRO A 138 2.49 -26.97 -16.24
CA PRO A 138 3.06 -27.28 -14.93
C PRO A 138 3.01 -26.08 -13.98
N SER A 139 3.08 -26.36 -12.66
CA SER A 139 2.99 -25.35 -11.60
C SER A 139 3.95 -24.15 -11.79
N GLN A 140 5.23 -24.40 -12.06
CA GLN A 140 6.21 -23.32 -12.29
C GLN A 140 5.86 -22.45 -13.50
N ALA A 141 5.37 -23.07 -14.59
CA ALA A 141 4.93 -22.33 -15.76
C ALA A 141 3.68 -21.49 -15.46
N GLN A 142 2.76 -22.02 -14.65
CA GLN A 142 1.57 -21.29 -14.21
C GLN A 142 1.92 -20.10 -13.30
N GLU A 143 2.96 -20.23 -12.47
CA GLU A 143 3.49 -19.12 -11.66
C GLU A 143 4.10 -18.02 -12.53
N LEU A 144 4.90 -18.37 -13.55
CA LEU A 144 5.40 -17.39 -14.52
C LEU A 144 4.28 -16.69 -15.29
N VAL A 145 3.25 -17.43 -15.69
CA VAL A 145 2.05 -16.86 -16.30
C VAL A 145 1.34 -15.91 -15.34
N ALA A 146 1.26 -16.24 -14.05
CA ALA A 146 0.65 -15.39 -13.02
C ALA A 146 1.46 -14.10 -12.80
N GLN A 147 2.78 -14.18 -12.68
CA GLN A 147 3.68 -13.02 -12.60
C GLN A 147 3.56 -12.14 -13.84
N HIS A 148 3.48 -12.72 -15.03
CA HIS A 148 3.27 -11.96 -16.26
C HIS A 148 1.88 -11.28 -16.30
N ARG A 149 0.84 -11.92 -15.75
CA ARG A 149 -0.48 -11.28 -15.57
C ARG A 149 -0.42 -10.12 -14.58
N GLU A 150 0.33 -10.27 -13.48
CA GLU A 150 0.56 -9.19 -12.50
C GLU A 150 1.32 -8.01 -13.13
N GLN A 151 2.38 -8.27 -13.88
CA GLN A 151 3.10 -7.25 -14.65
C GLN A 151 2.15 -6.50 -15.59
N ARG A 152 1.33 -7.23 -16.35
CA ARG A 152 0.33 -6.63 -17.25
C ARG A 152 -0.74 -5.84 -16.50
N PHE A 153 -1.10 -6.26 -15.29
CA PHE A 153 -2.00 -5.51 -14.42
C PHE A 153 -1.37 -4.17 -14.00
N TYR A 154 -0.12 -4.16 -13.54
CA TYR A 154 0.58 -2.92 -13.21
C TYR A 154 0.81 -2.02 -14.44
N ASN A 155 1.10 -2.58 -15.61
CA ASN A 155 1.19 -1.82 -16.85
C ASN A 155 -0.15 -1.14 -17.19
N ARG A 156 -1.28 -1.83 -16.97
CA ARG A 156 -2.61 -1.26 -17.16
C ARG A 156 -2.90 -0.15 -16.15
N LEU A 157 -2.56 -0.34 -14.87
CA LEU A 157 -2.68 0.71 -13.86
C LEU A 157 -1.84 1.94 -14.24
N ALA A 158 -0.61 1.74 -14.69
CA ALA A 158 0.28 2.80 -15.12
C ALA A 158 -0.29 3.58 -16.32
N ALA A 159 -0.86 2.87 -17.30
CA ALA A 159 -1.39 3.48 -18.51
C ALA A 159 -2.71 4.23 -18.30
N TYR A 160 -3.61 3.71 -17.45
CA TYR A 160 -4.99 4.23 -17.36
C TYR A 160 -5.35 4.82 -16.00
N GLU A 161 -4.76 4.35 -14.89
CA GLU A 161 -5.08 4.89 -13.56
C GLU A 161 -4.14 6.01 -13.11
N LEU A 162 -2.84 5.94 -13.42
CA LEU A 162 -1.91 7.02 -13.05
C LEU A 162 -2.23 8.37 -13.74
N PRO A 163 -2.68 8.43 -15.00
CA PRO A 163 -3.16 9.68 -15.58
C PRO A 163 -4.41 10.23 -14.88
N LEU A 164 -5.30 9.36 -14.37
CA LEU A 164 -6.44 9.80 -13.55
C LEU A 164 -5.98 10.35 -12.21
N LEU A 165 -4.91 9.81 -11.62
CA LEU A 165 -4.32 10.32 -10.39
C LEU A 165 -3.84 11.77 -10.55
N ALA A 166 -3.40 12.17 -11.75
CA ALA A 166 -2.98 13.54 -12.03
C ALA A 166 -4.09 14.59 -11.81
N GLN A 167 -5.37 14.20 -11.81
CA GLN A 167 -6.49 15.08 -11.45
C GLN A 167 -6.40 15.57 -10.01
N TYR A 168 -5.75 14.81 -9.11
CA TYR A 168 -5.54 15.15 -7.71
C TYR A 168 -4.18 15.81 -7.45
N ARG A 169 -3.51 16.32 -8.50
CA ARG A 169 -2.22 17.00 -8.37
C ARG A 169 -2.38 18.36 -7.68
N GLN A 170 -1.47 18.65 -6.76
CA GLN A 170 -1.35 19.94 -6.08
C GLN A 170 0.03 20.53 -6.39
N GLU A 171 0.11 21.84 -6.64
CA GLU A 171 1.41 22.50 -6.76
C GLU A 171 2.10 22.62 -5.40
N TYR A 172 3.43 22.64 -5.39
CA TYR A 172 4.17 22.76 -4.14
C TYR A 172 4.09 24.20 -3.61
N LYS A 173 3.22 24.43 -2.62
CA LYS A 173 3.14 25.70 -1.90
C LYS A 173 4.24 25.77 -0.84
N ARG A 174 5.40 26.30 -1.22
CA ARG A 174 6.56 26.41 -0.35
C ARG A 174 6.26 27.32 0.86
N PRO A 175 6.39 26.83 2.10
CA PRO A 175 6.41 27.71 3.27
C PRO A 175 7.72 28.50 3.28
N SER A 176 7.64 29.82 3.49
CA SER A 176 8.84 30.66 3.57
C SER A 176 9.68 30.25 4.78
N PRO A 177 11.01 30.04 4.63
CA PRO A 177 11.88 29.63 5.73
C PRO A 177 11.87 30.60 6.93
N GLU A 178 11.68 31.89 6.67
CA GLU A 178 11.63 32.93 7.71
C GLU A 178 10.45 32.76 8.67
N SER A 179 9.28 32.36 8.17
CA SER A 179 8.10 32.13 9.01
C SER A 179 7.99 30.70 9.53
N HIS A 180 8.61 29.73 8.83
CA HIS A 180 8.57 28.30 9.20
C HIS A 180 9.99 27.70 9.37
N PRO A 181 10.81 28.21 10.31
CA PRO A 181 12.17 27.69 10.52
C PRO A 181 12.19 26.34 11.25
N VAL A 182 11.10 25.99 11.96
CA VAL A 182 10.98 24.75 12.73
C VAL A 182 10.50 23.61 11.83
N THR A 183 11.18 22.49 11.90
CA THR A 183 10.83 21.26 11.18
C THR A 183 10.41 20.17 12.16
N TYR A 184 9.17 19.68 12.02
CA TYR A 184 8.68 18.50 12.74
C TYR A 184 8.74 17.29 11.81
N ARG A 185 9.56 16.30 12.16
CA ARG A 185 9.67 15.06 11.41
C ARG A 185 8.87 13.96 12.10
N TYR A 186 7.87 13.44 11.38
CA TYR A 186 7.07 12.28 11.75
C TYR A 186 7.61 11.03 11.07
N THR A 187 7.37 9.86 11.64
CA THR A 187 7.74 8.56 11.06
C THR A 187 6.52 7.65 11.11
N SER A 188 6.12 7.07 9.99
CA SER A 188 5.05 6.07 9.91
C SER A 188 5.56 4.80 9.26
N TYR A 189 5.07 3.65 9.73
CA TYR A 189 5.39 2.33 9.21
C TYR A 189 4.12 1.77 8.55
N VAL A 190 4.12 1.65 7.23
CA VAL A 190 2.93 1.27 6.47
C VAL A 190 2.69 -0.23 6.62
N GLY A 191 1.51 -0.61 7.09
CA GLY A 191 1.15 -2.02 7.30
C GLY A 191 1.60 -2.62 8.63
N GLU A 192 2.32 -1.85 9.47
CA GLU A 192 2.87 -2.31 10.74
C GLU A 192 2.59 -1.34 11.89
N GLU A 193 2.22 -1.88 13.05
CA GLU A 193 2.10 -1.11 14.30
C GLU A 193 3.45 -1.05 15.04
N HIS A 194 4.34 -0.18 14.57
CA HIS A 194 5.67 -0.06 15.15
C HIS A 194 5.72 0.97 16.31
N PRO A 195 6.31 0.65 17.49
CA PRO A 195 6.30 1.55 18.65
C PRO A 195 7.01 2.89 18.39
N ASN A 196 8.02 2.93 17.52
CA ASN A 196 8.72 4.17 17.11
C ASN A 196 7.86 5.09 16.21
N SER A 197 6.67 4.67 15.77
CA SER A 197 5.72 5.52 15.03
C SER A 197 5.27 6.73 15.86
N ARG A 198 5.26 6.60 17.20
CA ARG A 198 4.88 7.68 18.11
C ARG A 198 5.97 8.75 18.28
N LYS A 199 7.22 8.47 17.87
CA LYS A 199 8.36 9.38 18.06
C LYS A 199 8.31 10.54 17.07
N VAL A 200 8.40 11.75 17.61
CA VAL A 200 8.50 12.98 16.80
C VAL A 200 9.83 13.67 17.06
N VAL A 201 10.41 14.27 16.03
CA VAL A 201 11.67 15.03 16.12
C VAL A 201 11.44 16.46 15.68
N LEU A 202 11.81 17.40 16.54
CA LEU A 202 11.86 18.82 16.25
C LEU A 202 13.30 19.22 15.93
N SER A 203 13.50 19.99 14.86
CA SER A 203 14.78 20.64 14.53
C SER A 203 14.59 22.06 14.04
N VAL A 204 15.49 22.96 14.45
CA VAL A 204 15.50 24.38 14.05
C VAL A 204 16.93 24.91 14.08
N LYS A 205 17.27 25.85 13.18
CA LYS A 205 18.51 26.61 13.30
C LYS A 205 18.33 27.77 14.27
N THR A 206 19.25 27.94 15.21
CA THR A 206 19.03 28.92 16.29
C THR A 206 19.04 30.36 15.79
N LYS A 207 19.79 30.67 14.72
CA LYS A 207 19.76 31.98 14.06
C LYS A 207 18.41 32.32 13.42
N GLU A 208 17.62 31.33 13.01
CA GLU A 208 16.33 31.55 12.33
C GLU A 208 15.18 31.79 13.33
N LEU A 209 15.44 31.76 14.65
CA LEU A 209 14.42 31.96 15.70
C LEU A 209 14.05 33.43 15.96
N GLY A 210 14.77 34.39 15.37
CA GLY A 210 14.50 35.82 15.57
C GLY A 210 14.76 36.29 17.00
N LEU A 211 15.82 35.78 17.63
CA LEU A 211 16.25 36.14 18.98
C LEU A 211 17.40 37.16 18.93
N GLU A 212 17.41 38.08 19.89
CA GLU A 212 18.50 39.04 20.13
C GLU A 212 19.77 38.30 20.59
N GLU A 213 20.97 38.83 20.33
CA GLU A 213 22.23 38.09 20.53
C GLU A 213 22.40 37.50 21.94
N LYS A 214 22.08 38.28 22.98
CA LYS A 214 22.11 37.84 24.39
C LYS A 214 21.12 36.71 24.67
N SER A 215 19.86 36.90 24.26
CA SER A 215 18.81 35.88 24.39
C SER A 215 19.14 34.61 23.61
N LEU A 216 19.79 34.73 22.45
CA LEU A 216 20.21 33.62 21.61
C LEU A 216 21.36 32.85 22.29
N HIS A 217 22.31 33.55 22.90
CA HIS A 217 23.34 32.93 23.72
C HIS A 217 22.70 32.13 24.88
N LYS A 218 21.81 32.76 25.66
CA LYS A 218 21.04 32.09 26.74
C LYS A 218 20.28 30.86 26.23
N PHE A 219 19.60 30.95 25.09
CA PHE A 219 18.92 29.82 24.44
C PHE A 219 19.89 28.64 24.19
N ARG A 220 21.07 28.92 23.64
CA ARG A 220 22.09 27.90 23.34
C ARG A 220 22.66 27.27 24.61
N ILE A 221 22.86 28.05 25.67
CA ILE A 221 23.29 27.56 26.97
C ILE A 221 22.24 26.61 27.57
N LEU A 222 20.95 27.00 27.56
CA LEU A 222 19.85 26.16 28.05
C LEU A 222 19.70 24.85 27.25
N ALA A 223 19.93 24.90 25.94
CA ALA A 223 19.84 23.74 25.06
C ALA A 223 20.92 22.67 25.32
N ARG A 224 22.10 23.06 25.81
CA ARG A 224 23.24 22.17 26.14
C ARG A 224 23.54 21.19 24.98
N SER A 225 23.50 19.89 25.24
CA SER A 225 23.84 18.83 24.29
C SER A 225 22.91 18.72 23.07
N ARG A 226 21.74 19.37 23.12
CA ARG A 226 20.74 19.40 22.04
C ARG A 226 21.09 20.40 20.95
N TYR A 227 21.93 21.40 21.27
CA TYR A 227 22.44 22.37 20.32
C TYR A 227 23.76 21.89 19.71
N ASP A 228 23.91 22.02 18.40
CA ASP A 228 25.14 21.73 17.66
C ASP A 228 25.75 23.03 17.13
N HIS A 229 26.85 23.47 17.74
CA HIS A 229 27.50 24.73 17.37
C HIS A 229 28.13 24.72 15.98
N THR A 230 28.39 23.54 15.39
CA THR A 230 29.03 23.44 14.06
C THR A 230 28.05 23.75 12.93
N THR A 231 26.78 23.35 13.09
CA THR A 231 25.72 23.53 12.08
C THR A 231 24.66 24.54 12.50
N ASP A 232 24.77 25.12 13.71
CA ASP A 232 23.79 26.01 14.32
C ASP A 232 22.41 25.36 14.54
N ILE A 233 22.33 24.04 14.65
CA ILE A 233 21.06 23.30 14.78
C ILE A 233 20.78 22.92 16.22
N PHE A 234 19.62 23.34 16.73
CA PHE A 234 18.99 22.78 17.91
C PHE A 234 18.03 21.66 17.50
N LYS A 235 18.14 20.48 18.12
CA LYS A 235 17.23 19.37 17.87
C LYS A 235 16.85 18.59 19.12
N MET A 236 15.60 18.15 19.19
CA MET A 236 15.11 17.30 20.26
C MET A 236 14.00 16.38 19.78
N SER A 237 13.85 15.23 20.44
CA SER A 237 12.80 14.26 20.13
C SER A 237 12.05 13.85 21.38
N SER A 238 10.77 13.49 21.21
CA SER A 238 9.93 12.95 22.28
C SER A 238 9.31 11.63 21.83
N ASP A 239 9.29 10.69 22.78
CA ASP A 239 8.72 9.35 22.67
C ASP A 239 8.03 8.97 23.99
N LYS A 240 7.50 9.98 24.70
CA LYS A 240 6.96 9.84 26.05
C LYS A 240 5.48 9.46 26.05
N PHE A 241 4.74 9.99 25.08
CA PHE A 241 3.29 9.81 24.96
C PHE A 241 2.97 8.73 23.92
N GLU A 242 1.77 8.16 23.99
CA GLU A 242 1.31 7.09 23.12
C GLU A 242 1.15 7.55 21.67
N HIS A 243 0.64 8.77 21.48
CA HIS A 243 0.36 9.32 20.15
C HIS A 243 1.42 10.31 19.67
N ALA A 244 1.77 10.23 18.39
CA ALA A 244 2.71 11.15 17.76
C ALA A 244 2.28 12.62 17.86
N SER A 245 0.98 12.90 17.76
CA SER A 245 0.43 14.25 17.92
C SER A 245 0.70 14.84 19.30
N GLN A 246 0.57 14.03 20.36
CA GLN A 246 0.86 14.45 21.73
C GLN A 246 2.36 14.69 21.93
N ASN A 247 3.22 13.80 21.38
CA ASN A 247 4.66 14.01 21.40
C ASN A 247 5.08 15.29 20.64
N ALA A 248 4.44 15.60 19.50
CA ALA A 248 4.69 16.83 18.77
C ALA A 248 4.28 18.08 19.58
N ARG A 249 3.10 18.03 20.21
CA ARG A 249 2.61 19.13 21.05
C ARG A 249 3.51 19.37 22.26
N TYR A 250 3.95 18.30 22.91
CA TYR A 250 4.91 18.39 24.01
C TYR A 250 6.24 19.02 23.59
N LEU A 251 6.75 18.69 22.40
CA LEU A 251 7.95 19.32 21.85
C LEU A 251 7.74 20.80 21.55
N HIS A 252 6.56 21.17 21.05
CA HIS A 252 6.17 22.57 20.88
C HIS A 252 6.17 23.31 22.22
N ASP A 253 5.53 22.76 23.25
CA ASP A 253 5.45 23.39 24.58
C ASP A 253 6.84 23.57 25.21
N ILE A 254 7.74 22.60 25.04
CA ILE A 254 9.15 22.74 25.47
C ILE A 254 9.85 23.85 24.70
N LEU A 255 9.68 23.93 23.38
CA LEU A 255 10.31 24.98 22.59
C LEU A 255 9.80 26.35 23.04
N GLN A 256 8.49 26.52 23.23
CA GLN A 256 7.92 27.78 23.71
C GLN A 256 8.45 28.17 25.09
N ARG A 257 8.57 27.19 26.01
CA ARG A 257 9.20 27.43 27.31
C ARG A 257 10.65 27.87 27.16
N LEU A 258 11.43 27.19 26.32
CA LEU A 258 12.84 27.55 26.06
C LEU A 258 12.96 28.96 25.46
N LEU A 259 12.05 29.36 24.56
CA LEU A 259 11.99 30.72 24.03
C LEU A 259 11.64 31.75 25.12
N ALA A 260 10.68 31.46 26.00
CA ALA A 260 10.33 32.34 27.10
C ALA A 260 11.51 32.56 28.05
N GLU A 261 12.15 31.46 28.48
CA GLU A 261 13.35 31.51 29.33
C GLU A 261 14.51 32.25 28.67
N SER A 262 14.67 32.12 27.35
CA SER A 262 15.72 32.83 26.62
C SER A 262 15.50 34.34 26.55
N LYS A 263 14.24 34.79 26.55
CA LYS A 263 13.87 36.21 26.47
C LYS A 263 13.83 36.89 27.83
N ASP A 264 13.71 36.12 28.90
CA ASP A 264 13.84 36.64 30.25
C ASP A 264 15.31 36.93 30.55
N LEU A 265 15.67 38.21 30.72
CA LEU A 265 17.02 38.66 31.07
C LEU A 265 17.05 39.39 32.42
N THR A 266 15.98 39.27 33.21
CA THR A 266 15.78 40.09 34.40
C THR A 266 16.65 39.64 35.59
N GLU A 267 16.82 38.33 35.75
CA GLU A 267 17.52 37.74 36.90
C GLU A 267 18.90 37.17 36.53
N ASP A 268 19.02 36.53 35.37
CA ASP A 268 20.26 35.87 34.92
C ASP A 268 20.40 35.92 33.37
N ASP A 269 21.46 36.56 32.89
CA ASP A 269 21.78 36.77 31.46
C ASP A 269 22.68 35.63 30.91
N PHE A 270 23.33 34.83 31.77
CA PHE A 270 24.32 33.81 31.37
C PHE A 270 25.42 34.33 30.42
N SER A 271 25.76 35.62 30.50
CA SER A 271 26.79 36.23 29.64
C SER A 271 28.22 35.84 30.05
N ASP A 272 28.39 35.42 31.30
CA ASP A 272 29.63 34.96 31.91
C ASP A 272 29.91 33.46 31.70
N VAL A 273 28.91 32.70 31.22
CA VAL A 273 29.02 31.25 31.00
C VAL A 273 29.38 30.94 29.54
N PRO A 274 30.58 30.40 29.25
CA PRO A 274 30.94 30.04 27.88
C PRO A 274 30.11 28.88 27.33
N LEU A 275 29.91 28.86 26.02
CA LEU A 275 29.22 27.76 25.34
C LEU A 275 29.99 26.42 25.47
N ASP A 276 29.36 25.43 26.09
CA ASP A 276 29.92 24.07 26.17
C ASP A 276 29.82 23.36 24.81
N THR A 277 30.97 23.01 24.25
CA THR A 277 31.13 22.33 22.95
C THR A 277 31.72 20.92 23.07
N ARG A 278 31.79 20.35 24.27
CA ARG A 278 32.44 19.05 24.49
C ARG A 278 31.72 17.90 23.78
N HIS A 279 30.39 17.93 23.73
CA HIS A 279 29.58 16.87 23.10
C HIS A 279 29.71 16.84 21.58
N THR A 280 29.87 17.99 20.93
CA THR A 280 30.10 18.11 19.49
C THR A 280 31.51 17.71 19.11
N ILE A 281 32.53 18.07 19.90
CA ILE A 281 33.90 17.56 19.73
C ILE A 281 33.93 16.04 19.88
N ALA A 282 33.27 15.47 20.90
CA ALA A 282 33.17 14.02 21.04
C ALA A 282 32.45 13.37 19.84
N LYS A 283 31.42 14.03 19.29
CA LYS A 283 30.71 13.58 18.08
C LYS A 283 31.60 13.65 16.84
N SER A 284 32.41 14.70 16.69
CA SER A 284 33.33 14.85 15.55
C SER A 284 34.48 13.84 15.65
N LEU A 285 35.00 13.56 16.84
CA LEU A 285 36.03 12.53 17.07
C LEU A 285 35.53 11.11 16.74
N ARG A 286 34.25 10.81 17.02
CA ARG A 286 33.62 9.54 16.61
C ARG A 286 33.45 9.43 15.10
N LYS A 287 33.40 10.55 14.39
CA LYS A 287 33.27 10.60 12.93
C LYS A 287 34.66 10.74 12.28
N LYS A 288 34.82 10.25 11.05
CA LYS A 288 36.01 10.56 10.26
C LYS A 288 35.78 11.86 9.49
N LYS A 289 36.77 12.75 9.49
CA LYS A 289 36.75 13.99 8.72
C LYS A 289 37.55 13.85 7.43
N ARG A 290 37.11 14.57 6.40
CA ARG A 290 37.72 14.68 5.07
C ARG A 290 37.84 16.17 4.73
N ASP A 291 38.46 16.91 5.65
CA ASP A 291 38.67 18.36 5.60
C ASP A 291 39.90 18.76 4.78
N TYR A 292 40.65 17.79 4.25
CA TYR A 292 41.73 18.06 3.32
C TYR A 292 41.16 18.45 1.95
N GLU A 293 41.71 19.50 1.37
CA GLU A 293 41.37 19.97 0.04
C GLU A 293 42.58 19.87 -0.88
N PHE A 294 42.32 19.76 -2.19
CA PHE A 294 43.41 19.81 -3.16
C PHE A 294 44.01 21.22 -3.18
N PRO A 295 45.34 21.37 -3.00
CA PRO A 295 45.96 22.68 -2.97
C PRO A 295 45.65 23.47 -4.24
N GLU A 296 45.11 24.68 -4.10
CA GLU A 296 44.70 25.46 -5.25
C GLU A 296 45.86 25.79 -6.20
N HIS A 297 47.04 26.08 -5.64
CA HIS A 297 48.25 26.34 -6.41
C HIS A 297 48.83 25.10 -7.13
N TRP A 298 48.34 23.88 -6.82
CA TRP A 298 48.71 22.66 -7.58
C TRP A 298 47.79 22.42 -8.77
N LYS A 299 46.67 23.15 -8.88
CA LYS A 299 45.84 23.08 -10.07
C LYS A 299 46.70 23.58 -11.24
N ARG A 300 46.77 22.79 -12.30
CA ARG A 300 47.41 23.17 -13.58
C ARG A 300 46.31 23.32 -14.64
N PRO A 301 45.67 24.49 -14.76
CA PRO A 301 44.66 24.71 -15.79
C PRO A 301 45.22 24.58 -17.21
N GLU A 302 46.52 24.82 -17.39
CA GLU A 302 47.25 24.64 -18.65
C GLU A 302 47.29 23.17 -19.12
N ASP A 303 47.33 22.22 -18.17
CA ASP A 303 47.31 20.78 -18.44
C ASP A 303 45.88 20.24 -18.65
N ALA A 304 44.85 21.08 -18.47
CA ALA A 304 43.48 20.66 -18.70
C ALA A 304 43.28 20.29 -20.19
N PRO A 305 42.60 19.17 -20.48
CA PRO A 305 42.37 18.76 -21.86
C PRO A 305 41.52 19.81 -22.57
N LYS A 306 42.12 20.54 -23.51
CA LYS A 306 41.41 21.50 -24.36
C LYS A 306 40.33 20.77 -25.15
N LYS A 307 39.20 21.43 -25.38
CA LYS A 307 38.09 20.89 -26.19
C LYS A 307 38.66 20.45 -27.54
N LYS A 308 38.59 19.16 -27.83
CA LYS A 308 38.91 18.66 -29.16
C LYS A 308 37.80 19.08 -30.12
N PHE A 309 38.21 19.49 -31.31
CA PHE A 309 37.26 19.85 -32.35
C PHE A 309 36.71 18.58 -32.99
N ASP A 310 35.45 18.27 -32.70
CA ASP A 310 34.72 17.20 -33.36
C ASP A 310 33.98 17.77 -34.57
N ILE A 311 34.42 17.37 -35.76
CA ILE A 311 33.88 17.85 -37.03
C ILE A 311 32.45 17.38 -37.28
N VAL A 312 32.06 16.21 -36.76
CA VAL A 312 30.73 15.62 -37.00
C VAL A 312 29.71 16.33 -36.14
N ASP A 313 30.01 16.52 -34.85
CA ASP A 313 29.14 17.26 -33.94
C ASP A 313 28.95 18.71 -34.40
N GLN A 314 30.01 19.36 -34.90
CA GLN A 314 29.95 20.72 -35.41
C GLN A 314 29.14 20.85 -36.72
N LEU A 315 29.17 19.80 -37.55
CA LEU A 315 28.37 19.73 -38.77
C LEU A 315 26.90 19.44 -38.43
N LEU A 316 26.63 18.65 -37.39
CA LEU A 316 25.28 18.29 -36.96
C LEU A 316 24.61 19.42 -36.15
N SER A 317 25.39 20.30 -35.52
CA SER A 317 24.91 21.47 -34.76
C SER A 317 24.40 22.62 -35.67
N THR A 318 23.44 22.33 -36.55
CA THR A 318 22.69 23.31 -37.35
C THR A 318 21.42 23.81 -36.65
N LEU A 319 21.10 23.23 -35.47
CA LEU A 319 20.09 23.66 -34.51
C LEU A 319 20.78 24.39 -33.37
#